data_AF-A0A7V9BW82-F1
#
_entry.id   AF-A0A7V9BW82-F1
#
_cell.length_a   1.000
_cell.length_b   1.000
_cell.length_c   1.000
_cell.angle_alpha   90.00
_cell.angle_beta   90.00
_cell.angle_gamma   90.00
#
_symmetry.space_group_name_H-M   'P 1'
#
loop_
_entity.id
_entity.type
_entity.pdbx_description
1 polymer ?
#
loop_
_entity_poly.entity_id
_entity_poly.type
_entity_poly.pdbx_seq_one_letter_code
_entity_poly.pdbx_strand_id
1 'polypeptide(L)'
;MALARAAGLEAVYLSGEAVLHGRLEGHAWNAVRIGDRWELLDVTWDAGSLSGAHFTASYETSWLFTDPERFLGSHVADDPAWQLVPEPWTPAEALERPVLANGLVLVTPRTSSVVTSTNALLVQIHGPSGARPGIAIRQRGEGASRECDIRRGDGASLGVCVLPSEGEYVVEITSRGEYAGQIAVRRAP
;
A
#
# COMPACT_ATOMS: atom_id res chain seq x y z
N MET A 1 3.92 18.29 15.22
CA MET A 1 3.09 19.51 15.51
C MET A 1 3.85 20.78 15.88
N ALA A 2 4.50 20.87 17.06
CA ALA A 2 5.09 22.14 17.52
C ALA A 2 6.16 22.71 16.57
N LEU A 3 7.05 21.85 16.07
CA LEU A 3 8.09 22.22 15.10
C LEU A 3 7.52 22.72 13.77
N ALA A 4 6.50 22.06 13.23
CA ALA A 4 5.84 22.48 11.99
C ALA A 4 5.24 23.89 12.12
N ARG A 5 4.54 24.15 13.24
CA ARG A 5 4.00 25.50 13.53
C ARG A 5 5.10 26.55 13.71
N ALA A 6 6.19 26.20 14.40
CA ALA A 6 7.33 27.10 14.57
C ALA A 6 8.01 27.43 13.23
N ALA A 7 7.97 26.49 12.27
CA ALA A 7 8.42 26.71 10.90
C ALA A 7 7.39 27.45 10.01
N GLY A 8 6.26 27.90 10.56
CA GLY A 8 5.21 28.60 9.83
C GLY A 8 4.35 27.71 8.94
N LEU A 9 4.39 26.39 9.12
CA LEU A 9 3.59 25.44 8.35
C LEU A 9 2.24 25.20 9.03
N GLU A 10 1.19 25.10 8.21
CA GLU A 10 -0.09 24.54 8.65
C GLU A 10 0.09 23.04 8.92
N ALA A 11 -0.40 22.59 10.06
CA ALA A 11 -0.28 21.21 10.50
C ALA A 11 -1.55 20.77 11.22
N VAL A 12 -1.94 19.52 11.02
CA VAL A 12 -3.11 18.89 11.63
C VAL A 12 -2.66 17.61 12.35
N TYR A 13 -3.15 17.45 13.58
CA TYR A 13 -3.04 16.20 14.31
C TYR A 13 -4.16 15.27 13.84
N LEU A 14 -3.80 14.03 13.51
CA LEU A 14 -4.72 13.01 13.06
C LEU A 14 -4.65 11.81 14.01
N SER A 15 -5.80 11.21 14.27
CA SER A 15 -5.94 9.93 14.97
C SER A 15 -6.65 8.92 14.07
N GLY A 16 -6.46 7.64 14.39
CA GLY A 16 -7.11 6.55 13.70
C GLY A 16 -6.57 5.20 14.15
N GLU A 17 -6.74 4.21 13.29
CA GLU A 17 -6.22 2.84 13.50
C GLU A 17 -5.02 2.60 12.57
N ALA A 18 -3.98 1.97 13.10
CA ALA A 18 -2.85 1.48 12.33
C ALA A 18 -2.81 -0.05 12.30
N VAL A 19 -2.51 -0.63 11.14
CA VAL A 19 -2.27 -2.07 11.01
C VAL A 19 -0.82 -2.38 11.38
N LEU A 20 -0.61 -2.97 12.55
CA LEU A 20 0.70 -3.41 13.03
C LEU A 20 0.67 -4.91 13.34
N HIS A 21 1.59 -5.67 12.73
CA HIS A 21 1.68 -7.14 12.89
C HIS A 21 0.34 -7.87 12.66
N GLY A 22 -0.48 -7.40 11.71
CA GLY A 22 -1.78 -8.00 11.40
C GLY A 22 -2.86 -7.74 12.47
N ARG A 23 -2.73 -6.66 13.23
CA ARG A 23 -3.71 -6.21 14.23
C ARG A 23 -3.95 -4.71 14.06
N LEU A 24 -5.14 -4.27 14.44
CA LEU A 24 -5.45 -2.86 14.55
C LEU A 24 -5.02 -2.34 15.91
N GLU A 25 -4.31 -1.22 15.92
CA GLU A 25 -3.92 -0.49 17.11
C GLU A 25 -4.21 1.00 16.91
N GLY A 26 -4.85 1.61 17.90
CA GLY A 26 -5.08 3.05 17.90
C GLY A 26 -3.75 3.80 17.80
N HIS A 27 -3.66 4.71 16.84
CA HIS A 27 -2.43 5.41 16.49
C HIS A 27 -2.69 6.87 16.14
N ALA A 28 -1.62 7.66 16.11
CA ALA A 28 -1.70 9.08 15.80
C ALA A 28 -0.51 9.55 14.97
N TRP A 29 -0.78 10.44 14.03
CA TRP A 29 0.20 10.99 13.11
C TRP A 29 -0.16 12.44 12.76
N ASN A 30 0.57 13.05 11.83
CA ASN A 30 0.31 14.42 11.41
C ASN A 30 0.12 14.51 9.90
N ALA A 31 -0.66 15.51 9.48
CA ALA A 31 -0.60 16.04 8.13
C ALA A 31 -0.02 17.45 8.19
N VAL A 32 0.76 17.84 7.20
CA VAL A 32 1.26 19.22 7.04
C VAL A 32 0.95 19.72 5.65
N ARG A 33 0.70 21.02 5.52
CA ARG A 33 0.46 21.64 4.23
C ARG A 33 1.78 22.13 3.64
N ILE A 34 2.14 21.61 2.48
CA ILE A 34 3.32 22.03 1.72
C ILE A 34 2.84 22.60 0.39
N GLY A 35 2.98 23.92 0.24
CA GLY A 35 2.34 24.66 -0.85
C GLY A 35 0.82 24.43 -0.84
N ASP A 36 0.32 23.85 -1.92
CA ASP A 36 -1.10 23.71 -2.22
C ASP A 36 -1.66 22.36 -1.74
N ARG A 37 -0.80 21.47 -1.22
CA ARG A 37 -1.11 20.06 -0.93
C ARG A 37 -0.95 19.74 0.55
N TRP A 38 -1.80 18.83 1.03
CA TRP A 38 -1.61 18.18 2.31
C TRP A 38 -0.75 16.94 2.13
N GLU A 39 0.27 16.81 2.96
CA GLU A 39 1.21 15.69 2.96
C GLU A 39 1.09 14.94 4.29
N LEU A 40 0.99 13.60 4.22
CA LEU A 40 0.91 12.73 5.38
C LEU A 40 2.30 12.37 5.88
N LEU A 41 2.46 12.32 7.20
CA LEU A 41 3.70 11.88 7.84
C LEU A 41 3.49 11.20 9.19
N ASP A 42 4.29 10.17 9.44
CA ASP A 42 4.37 9.48 10.72
C ASP A 42 5.80 9.47 11.27
N VAL A 43 6.09 10.46 12.10
CA VAL A 43 7.40 10.59 12.76
C VAL A 43 7.68 9.50 13.80
N THR A 44 6.65 8.79 14.27
CA THR A 44 6.82 7.71 15.26
C THR A 44 7.39 6.49 14.57
N TRP A 45 6.82 6.11 13.42
CA TRP A 45 7.30 4.96 12.65
C TRP A 45 8.63 5.25 11.95
N ASP A 46 8.89 6.52 11.58
CA ASP A 46 10.21 6.95 11.06
C ASP A 46 11.30 7.08 12.16
N ALA A 47 10.97 6.97 13.46
CA ALA A 47 11.96 7.09 14.54
C ALA A 47 12.69 5.76 14.85
N GLY A 48 12.08 4.62 14.53
CA GLY A 48 12.60 3.29 14.84
C GLY A 48 11.51 2.30 15.23
N SER A 49 11.89 1.22 15.92
CA SER A 49 10.99 0.10 16.23
C SER A 49 11.01 -0.29 17.70
N LEU A 50 9.88 -0.85 18.18
CA LEU A 50 9.77 -1.48 19.50
C LEU A 50 9.94 -2.99 19.41
N SER A 51 10.76 -3.55 20.30
CA SER A 51 10.84 -4.99 20.56
C SER A 51 10.51 -5.23 22.03
N GLY A 52 9.25 -5.59 22.30
CA GLY A 52 8.70 -5.61 23.66
C GLY A 52 8.73 -4.20 24.27
N ALA A 53 9.39 -4.04 25.42
CA ALA A 53 9.55 -2.74 26.07
C ALA A 53 10.80 -1.96 25.63
N HIS A 54 11.61 -2.52 24.72
CA HIS A 54 12.85 -1.90 24.27
C HIS A 54 12.63 -1.16 22.95
N PHE A 55 12.92 0.14 22.94
CA PHE A 55 12.94 0.94 21.72
C PHE A 55 14.34 0.96 21.11
N THR A 56 14.42 0.64 19.81
CA THR A 56 15.64 0.77 19.02
C THR A 56 15.45 1.89 18.02
N ALA A 57 16.22 2.97 18.19
CA ALA A 57 16.21 4.10 17.27
C ALA A 57 16.79 3.69 15.91
N SER A 58 16.07 4.01 14.85
CA SER A 58 16.49 3.79 13.47
C SER A 58 15.78 4.82 12.60
N TYR A 59 16.39 5.99 12.46
CA TYR A 59 15.81 7.07 11.68
C TYR A 59 15.66 6.67 10.21
N GLU A 60 14.46 6.85 9.69
CA GLU A 60 14.16 6.75 8.27
C GLU A 60 13.18 7.86 7.84
N THR A 61 12.85 7.89 6.55
CA THR A 61 11.89 8.83 5.96
C THR A 61 10.87 8.06 5.13
N SER A 62 10.59 6.83 5.53
CA SER A 62 9.68 5.93 4.84
C SER A 62 8.23 6.40 4.97
N TRP A 63 7.92 7.21 5.99
CA TRP A 63 6.61 7.78 6.23
C TRP A 63 6.52 9.28 5.98
N LEU A 64 7.62 9.96 5.70
CA LEU A 64 7.64 11.39 5.38
C LEU A 64 7.07 11.69 3.98
N PHE A 65 5.96 12.43 3.93
CA PHE A 65 5.28 12.84 2.68
C PHE A 65 4.91 11.64 1.82
N THR A 66 4.38 10.62 2.49
CA THR A 66 4.01 9.37 1.85
C THR A 66 2.78 9.58 0.98
N ASP A 67 2.81 8.98 -0.22
CA ASP A 67 1.65 8.90 -1.09
C ASP A 67 0.40 8.38 -0.33
N PRO A 68 -0.75 9.07 -0.40
CA PRO A 68 -1.94 8.71 0.37
C PRO A 68 -2.41 7.25 0.22
N GLU A 69 -2.35 6.69 -0.99
CA GLU A 69 -2.74 5.29 -1.23
C GLU A 69 -1.79 4.32 -0.53
N ARG A 70 -0.49 4.64 -0.49
CA ARG A 70 0.48 3.88 0.31
C ARG A 70 0.23 4.06 1.81
N PHE A 71 0.00 5.29 2.26
CA PHE A 71 -0.20 5.60 3.68
C PHE A 71 -1.43 4.86 4.24
N LEU A 72 -2.52 4.86 3.47
CA LEU A 72 -3.76 4.16 3.78
C LEU A 72 -3.61 2.64 3.85
N GLY A 73 -2.53 2.10 3.28
CA GLY A 73 -2.20 0.69 3.39
C GLY A 73 -2.00 0.21 4.82
N SER A 74 -1.67 1.10 5.76
CA SER A 74 -1.55 0.78 7.19
C SER A 74 -2.25 1.78 8.10
N HIS A 75 -2.42 3.04 7.72
CA HIS A 75 -2.94 4.09 8.60
C HIS A 75 -4.32 4.55 8.11
N VAL A 76 -5.36 4.19 8.86
CA VAL A 76 -6.74 4.55 8.54
C VAL A 76 -7.21 5.64 9.49
N ALA A 77 -7.29 6.88 9.00
CA ALA A 77 -7.74 8.03 9.78
C ALA A 77 -9.20 7.88 10.23
N ASP A 78 -9.52 8.34 11.44
CA ASP A 78 -10.89 8.37 11.99
C ASP A 78 -11.84 9.20 11.11
N ASP A 79 -11.35 10.32 10.60
CA ASP A 79 -12.04 11.13 9.59
C ASP A 79 -11.58 10.69 8.19
N PRO A 80 -12.48 10.06 7.38
CA PRO A 80 -12.14 9.56 6.06
C PRO A 80 -11.61 10.63 5.10
N ALA A 81 -11.96 11.92 5.29
CA ALA A 81 -11.47 12.99 4.45
C ALA A 81 -9.94 13.17 4.55
N TRP A 82 -9.35 12.78 5.69
CA TRP A 82 -7.90 12.87 5.93
C TRP A 82 -7.11 11.68 5.40
N GLN A 83 -7.77 10.70 4.79
CA GLN A 83 -7.07 9.65 4.04
C GLN A 83 -6.58 10.15 2.68
N LEU A 84 -7.03 11.33 2.23
CA LEU A 84 -6.57 12.03 1.02
C LEU A 84 -6.63 11.19 -0.28
N VAL A 85 -7.55 10.22 -0.32
CA VAL A 85 -7.86 9.38 -1.49
C VAL A 85 -9.31 9.56 -1.91
N PRO A 86 -9.67 9.31 -3.19
CA PRO A 86 -11.05 9.42 -3.66
C PRO A 86 -12.01 8.45 -2.97
N GLU A 87 -11.52 7.27 -2.61
CA GLU A 87 -12.29 6.18 -2.01
C GLU A 87 -11.64 5.72 -0.70
N PRO A 88 -11.96 6.35 0.44
CA PRO A 88 -11.44 6.00 1.75
C PRO A 88 -11.69 4.53 2.13
N TRP A 89 -10.82 3.99 2.98
CA TRP A 89 -10.89 2.63 3.49
C TRP A 89 -11.34 2.63 4.95
N THR A 90 -11.91 1.52 5.37
CA THR A 90 -12.18 1.18 6.76
C THR A 90 -11.00 0.42 7.37
N PRO A 91 -10.86 0.41 8.70
CA PRO A 91 -9.83 -0.40 9.37
C PRO A 91 -9.93 -1.90 9.03
N ALA A 92 -11.15 -2.42 8.85
CA ALA A 92 -11.37 -3.81 8.46
C ALA A 92 -10.83 -4.10 7.05
N GLU A 93 -11.09 -3.22 6.08
CA GLU A 93 -10.54 -3.36 4.72
C GLU A 93 -9.01 -3.29 4.74
N ALA A 94 -8.42 -2.42 5.55
CA ALA A 94 -6.97 -2.34 5.69
C ALA A 94 -6.35 -3.63 6.28
N LEU A 95 -7.08 -4.31 7.18
CA LEU A 95 -6.65 -5.57 7.80
C LEU A 95 -6.70 -6.76 6.83
N GLU A 96 -7.67 -6.79 5.91
CA GLU A 96 -7.87 -7.87 4.94
C GLU A 96 -6.90 -7.82 3.74
N ARG A 97 -6.03 -6.80 3.70
CA ARG A 97 -5.07 -6.59 2.63
C ARG A 97 -4.05 -7.72 2.53
N PRO A 98 -3.59 -8.03 1.31
CA PRO A 98 -2.42 -8.87 1.15
C PRO A 98 -1.19 -8.15 1.71
N VAL A 99 -0.44 -8.86 2.56
CA VAL A 99 0.88 -8.40 3.03
C VAL A 99 1.87 -8.56 1.89
N LEU A 100 2.42 -7.43 1.41
CA LEU A 100 3.51 -7.42 0.45
C LEU A 100 4.81 -6.99 1.14
N ALA A 101 5.91 -7.59 0.73
CA ALA A 101 7.24 -7.24 1.21
C ALA A 101 7.71 -5.88 0.66
N ASN A 102 8.79 -5.36 1.24
CA ASN A 102 9.51 -4.16 0.77
C ASN A 102 8.66 -2.88 0.74
N GLY A 103 7.69 -2.76 1.66
CA GLY A 103 6.84 -1.58 1.81
C GLY A 103 5.87 -1.35 0.65
N LEU A 104 5.62 -2.39 -0.16
CA LEU A 104 4.65 -2.35 -1.23
C LEU A 104 3.22 -2.44 -0.69
N VAL A 105 2.30 -1.78 -1.37
CA VAL A 105 0.89 -1.68 -1.05
C VAL A 105 0.11 -2.02 -2.31
N LEU A 106 -0.66 -3.11 -2.25
CA LEU A 106 -1.67 -3.38 -3.26
C LEU A 106 -2.82 -2.39 -3.07
N VAL A 107 -3.06 -1.57 -4.09
CA VAL A 107 -4.14 -0.57 -4.16
C VAL A 107 -5.34 -1.16 -4.90
N THR A 108 -5.09 -1.90 -5.97
CA THR A 108 -6.11 -2.62 -6.71
C THR A 108 -5.56 -3.98 -7.14
N PRO A 109 -6.31 -5.08 -6.95
CA PRO A 109 -7.51 -5.18 -6.11
C PRO A 109 -7.20 -4.93 -4.63
N ARG A 110 -8.20 -4.59 -3.81
CA ARG A 110 -7.99 -4.34 -2.37
C ARG A 110 -7.79 -5.63 -1.56
N THR A 111 -8.14 -6.77 -2.13
CA THR A 111 -8.17 -8.07 -1.46
C THR A 111 -7.08 -9.02 -1.98
N SER A 112 -6.74 -10.02 -1.16
CA SER A 112 -5.82 -11.09 -1.53
C SER A 112 -6.41 -12.11 -2.53
N SER A 113 -7.73 -12.09 -2.73
CA SER A 113 -8.45 -12.93 -3.69
C SER A 113 -9.48 -12.16 -4.47
N VAL A 114 -9.52 -12.36 -5.79
CA VAL A 114 -10.48 -11.72 -6.71
C VAL A 114 -11.23 -12.75 -7.54
N VAL A 115 -12.52 -12.51 -7.75
CA VAL A 115 -13.33 -13.20 -8.75
C VAL A 115 -13.74 -12.18 -9.80
N THR A 116 -13.54 -12.47 -11.07
CA THR A 116 -13.93 -11.59 -12.19
C THR A 116 -14.51 -12.40 -13.34
N SER A 117 -15.41 -11.82 -14.12
CA SER A 117 -15.86 -12.36 -15.42
C SER A 117 -15.10 -11.76 -16.61
N THR A 118 -14.28 -10.73 -16.37
CA THR A 118 -13.48 -10.07 -17.42
C THR A 118 -12.28 -10.91 -17.83
N ASN A 119 -11.81 -10.70 -19.05
CA ASN A 119 -10.56 -11.30 -19.56
C ASN A 119 -9.31 -10.49 -19.18
N ALA A 120 -9.45 -9.45 -18.37
CA ALA A 120 -8.35 -8.59 -17.96
C ALA A 120 -8.54 -8.19 -16.49
N LEU A 121 -7.45 -8.20 -15.74
CA LEU A 121 -7.39 -7.73 -14.35
C LEU A 121 -6.46 -6.53 -14.28
N LEU A 122 -6.96 -5.43 -13.70
CA LEU A 122 -6.13 -4.29 -13.33
C LEU A 122 -5.46 -4.57 -11.98
N VAL A 123 -4.15 -4.33 -11.91
CA VAL A 123 -3.35 -4.49 -10.70
C VAL A 123 -2.58 -3.20 -10.47
N GLN A 124 -2.87 -2.49 -9.39
CA GLN A 124 -2.18 -1.26 -9.02
C GLN A 124 -1.43 -1.46 -7.71
N ILE A 125 -0.14 -1.16 -7.73
CA ILE A 125 0.77 -1.32 -6.59
C ILE A 125 1.51 -0.02 -6.37
N HIS A 126 1.48 0.46 -5.14
CA HIS A 126 2.26 1.61 -4.69
C HIS A 126 3.38 1.13 -3.74
N GLY A 127 4.44 1.90 -3.62
CA GLY A 127 5.62 1.55 -2.85
C GLY A 127 6.44 2.79 -2.52
N PRO A 128 7.56 2.63 -1.81
CA PRO A 128 8.48 3.72 -1.53
C PRO A 128 8.98 4.38 -2.82
N SER A 129 9.41 5.65 -2.75
CA SER A 129 9.98 6.35 -3.91
C SER A 129 11.09 5.54 -4.58
N GLY A 130 11.09 5.51 -5.92
CA GLY A 130 12.00 4.69 -6.71
C GLY A 130 11.69 3.18 -6.76
N ALA A 131 10.69 2.68 -6.03
CA ALA A 131 10.25 1.30 -6.16
C ALA A 131 9.71 1.02 -7.57
N ARG A 132 10.07 -0.16 -8.12
CA ARG A 132 9.62 -0.63 -9.43
C ARG A 132 9.10 -2.06 -9.31
N PRO A 133 7.91 -2.27 -8.73
CA PRO A 133 7.37 -3.60 -8.58
C PRO A 133 7.10 -4.26 -9.95
N GLY A 134 7.38 -5.55 -10.04
CA GLY A 134 7.00 -6.39 -11.18
C GLY A 134 5.66 -7.06 -10.92
N ILE A 135 4.91 -7.32 -11.98
CA ILE A 135 3.59 -7.94 -11.94
C ILE A 135 3.55 -9.00 -13.02
N ALA A 136 3.45 -10.26 -12.62
CA ALA A 136 3.33 -11.39 -13.53
C ALA A 136 2.09 -12.21 -13.17
N ILE A 137 1.53 -12.91 -14.16
CA ILE A 137 0.37 -13.77 -13.96
C ILE A 137 0.65 -15.19 -14.45
N ARG A 138 0.20 -16.17 -13.68
CA ARG A 138 0.31 -17.59 -13.99
C ARG A 138 -1.02 -18.27 -13.81
N GLN A 139 -1.44 -19.04 -14.81
CA GLN A 139 -2.62 -19.89 -14.68
C GLN A 139 -2.28 -21.13 -13.86
N ARG A 140 -3.17 -21.56 -12.97
CA ARG A 140 -2.96 -22.76 -12.17
C ARG A 140 -2.91 -23.97 -13.10
N GLY A 141 -1.85 -24.77 -12.99
CA GLY A 141 -1.55 -25.90 -13.88
C GLY A 141 -0.56 -25.57 -14.99
N GLU A 142 -0.29 -24.29 -15.26
CA GLU A 142 0.81 -23.87 -16.13
C GLU A 142 2.10 -23.66 -15.34
N GLY A 143 3.24 -24.04 -15.93
CA GLY A 143 4.55 -23.95 -15.29
C GLY A 143 5.23 -22.58 -15.41
N ALA A 144 4.79 -21.72 -16.34
CA ALA A 144 5.42 -20.43 -16.62
C ALA A 144 4.51 -19.24 -16.30
N SER A 145 5.06 -18.23 -15.65
CA SER A 145 4.41 -16.93 -15.45
C SER A 145 4.61 -16.03 -16.68
N ARG A 146 3.66 -15.13 -16.94
CA ARG A 146 3.71 -14.13 -18.01
C ARG A 146 3.70 -12.74 -17.40
N GLU A 147 4.60 -11.85 -17.83
CA GLU A 147 4.57 -10.46 -17.37
C GLU A 147 3.28 -9.77 -17.86
N CYS A 148 2.65 -9.00 -16.97
CA CYS A 148 1.50 -8.17 -17.33
C CYS A 148 1.97 -6.92 -18.10
N ASP A 149 1.06 -6.20 -18.76
CA ASP A 149 1.41 -4.91 -19.36
C ASP A 149 1.50 -3.85 -18.25
N ILE A 150 2.72 -3.43 -17.90
CA ILE A 150 2.99 -2.56 -16.75
C ILE A 150 3.36 -1.14 -17.20
N ARG A 151 2.55 -0.17 -16.77
CA ARG A 151 2.91 1.25 -16.78
C ARG A 151 3.54 1.62 -15.44
N ARG A 152 4.74 2.20 -15.49
CA ARG A 152 5.52 2.56 -14.29
C ARG A 152 5.44 4.06 -14.03
N GLY A 153 5.13 4.43 -12.79
CA GLY A 153 5.31 5.78 -12.24
C GLY A 153 6.47 5.81 -11.25
N ASP A 154 6.64 6.94 -10.54
CA ASP A 154 7.54 6.98 -9.39
C ASP A 154 6.86 6.29 -8.20
N GLY A 155 7.47 5.23 -7.68
CA GLY A 155 6.93 4.42 -6.58
C GLY A 155 5.63 3.67 -6.89
N ALA A 156 5.04 3.82 -8.08
CA ALA A 156 3.77 3.19 -8.46
C ALA A 156 3.90 2.35 -9.73
N SER A 157 3.14 1.27 -9.83
CA SER A 157 3.00 0.47 -11.06
C SER A 157 1.55 0.06 -11.28
N LEU A 158 1.09 0.23 -12.52
CA LEU A 158 -0.22 -0.17 -12.99
C LEU A 158 -0.06 -1.27 -14.04
N GLY A 159 -0.39 -2.51 -13.66
CA GLY A 159 -0.36 -3.69 -14.51
C GLY A 159 -1.75 -4.03 -15.05
N VAL A 160 -1.81 -4.43 -16.31
CA VAL A 160 -3.00 -5.07 -16.91
C VAL A 160 -2.65 -6.52 -17.24
N CYS A 161 -3.22 -7.45 -16.47
CA CYS A 161 -2.97 -8.88 -16.61
C CYS A 161 -4.08 -9.53 -17.44
N VAL A 162 -3.72 -10.23 -18.52
CA VAL A 162 -4.67 -10.93 -19.39
C VAL A 162 -5.01 -12.30 -18.80
N LEU A 163 -6.30 -12.60 -18.70
CA LEU A 163 -6.89 -13.85 -18.24
C LEU A 163 -7.55 -14.55 -19.45
N PRO A 164 -6.82 -15.36 -20.24
CA PRO A 164 -7.29 -15.83 -21.56
C PRO A 164 -8.48 -16.79 -21.48
N SER A 165 -8.57 -17.62 -20.44
CA SER A 165 -9.67 -18.56 -20.23
C SER A 165 -10.25 -18.45 -18.83
N GLU A 166 -11.43 -19.04 -18.60
CA GLU A 166 -11.90 -19.33 -17.25
C GLU A 166 -10.88 -20.18 -16.49
N GLY A 167 -10.91 -20.06 -15.16
CA GLY A 167 -10.06 -20.84 -14.27
C GLY A 167 -9.39 -20.01 -13.18
N GLU A 168 -8.47 -20.65 -12.49
CA GLU A 168 -7.72 -20.07 -11.38
C GLU A 168 -6.34 -19.59 -11.84
N TYR A 169 -5.95 -18.42 -11.36
CA TYR A 169 -4.70 -17.75 -11.65
C TYR A 169 -4.08 -17.24 -10.36
N VAL A 170 -2.78 -17.00 -10.43
CA VAL A 170 -2.00 -16.32 -9.40
C VAL A 170 -1.33 -15.13 -10.05
N VAL A 171 -1.51 -13.94 -9.50
CA VAL A 171 -0.68 -12.78 -9.85
C VAL A 171 0.47 -12.74 -8.84
N GLU A 172 1.68 -12.84 -9.34
CA GLU A 172 2.93 -12.80 -8.60
C GLU A 172 3.49 -11.37 -8.66
N ILE A 173 3.80 -10.84 -7.49
CA ILE A 173 4.33 -9.49 -7.30
C ILE A 173 5.79 -9.62 -6.91
N THR A 174 6.66 -8.88 -7.58
CA THR A 174 8.10 -8.86 -7.29
C THR A 174 8.58 -7.45 -6.97
N SER A 175 9.67 -7.36 -6.20
CA SER A 175 10.38 -6.12 -5.94
C SER A 175 11.87 -6.41 -5.99
N ARG A 176 12.64 -5.59 -6.72
CA ARG A 176 14.09 -5.76 -6.90
C ARG A 176 14.50 -7.16 -7.41
N GLY A 177 13.64 -7.80 -8.20
CA GLY A 177 13.85 -9.14 -8.76
C GLY A 177 13.50 -10.29 -7.81
N GLU A 178 13.02 -10.00 -6.60
CA GLU A 178 12.62 -11.01 -5.62
C GLU A 178 11.10 -11.05 -5.43
N TYR A 179 10.59 -12.20 -4.98
CA TYR A 179 9.18 -12.37 -4.65
C TYR A 179 8.78 -11.45 -3.49
N ALA A 180 7.75 -10.64 -3.70
CA ALA A 180 7.22 -9.72 -2.70
C ALA A 180 5.81 -10.10 -2.22
N GLY A 181 5.08 -10.92 -2.96
CA GLY A 181 3.75 -11.38 -2.57
C GLY A 181 2.96 -11.88 -3.77
N GLN A 182 1.71 -12.27 -3.52
CA GLN A 182 0.81 -12.75 -4.57
C GLN A 182 -0.64 -12.47 -4.22
N ILE A 183 -1.49 -12.50 -5.25
CA ILE A 183 -2.95 -12.54 -5.10
C ILE A 183 -3.54 -13.69 -5.92
N ALA A 184 -4.60 -14.29 -5.40
CA ALA A 184 -5.36 -15.32 -6.09
C ALA A 184 -6.44 -14.68 -6.96
N VAL A 185 -6.62 -15.18 -8.18
CA VAL A 185 -7.62 -14.66 -9.12
C VAL A 185 -8.38 -15.83 -9.71
N ARG A 186 -9.71 -15.74 -9.76
CA ARG A 186 -10.56 -16.71 -10.46
C ARG A 186 -11.34 -15.99 -11.55
N ARG A 187 -11.10 -16.37 -12.80
CA ARG A 187 -11.95 -15.96 -13.93
C ARG A 187 -13.15 -16.90 -13.98
N ALA A 188 -14.31 -16.38 -13.62
CA ALA A 188 -15.61 -17.03 -13.76
C ALA A 188 -16.20 -16.76 -15.16
N PRO A 189 -17.24 -17.51 -15.57
CA PRO A 189 -17.98 -17.24 -16.80
C PRO A 189 -18.50 -15.79 -16.91
#